data_AF-A0A3E0KE50-F1
#
_entry.id   AF-A0A3E0KE50-F1
#
_cell.length_a   1.000
_cell.length_b   1.000
_cell.length_c   1.000
_cell.angle_alpha   90.00
_cell.angle_beta   90.00
_cell.angle_gamma   90.00
#
_symmetry.space_group_name_H-M   'P 1'
#
loop_
_entity.id
_entity.type
_entity.pdbx_description
1 polymer ?
#
loop_
_entity_poly.entity_id
_entity_poly.type
_entity_poly.pdbx_seq_one_letter_code
_entity_poly.pdbx_strand_id
1 'polypeptide(L)' 'MLRAVIWGVTGYAGRELARILLGHPEVELAAAR' A
#
# COMPACT_ATOMS: atom_id res chain seq x y z
N MET A 1 -9.80 4.91 -9.85
CA MET A 1 -8.36 4.84 -9.55
C MET A 1 -8.08 5.71 -8.34
N LEU A 2 -7.82 5.07 -7.20
CA LEU A 2 -7.53 5.72 -5.92
C LEU A 2 -6.03 5.70 -5.68
N ARG A 3 -5.48 6.84 -5.25
CA ARG A 3 -4.05 6.96 -4.92
C ARG A 3 -3.87 6.79 -3.43
N ALA A 4 -3.10 5.78 -3.04
CA ALA A 4 -2.86 5.45 -1.65
C ALA A 4 -1.40 5.68 -1.26
N VAL A 5 -1.20 6.11 -0.02
CA VAL A 5 0.11 6.18 0.64
C VAL A 5 0.06 5.31 1.89
N ILE A 6 1.07 4.47 2.08
CA ILE A 6 1.22 3.65 3.28
C ILE A 6 2.30 4.29 4.16
N TRP A 7 1.95 4.62 5.40
CA TRP A 7 2.91 5.09 6.42
C TRP A 7 3.13 4.00 7.46
N GLY A 8 4.39 3.72 7.78
CA GLY A 8 4.76 2.59 8.64
C GLY A 8 4.84 1.27 7.89
N VAL A 9 5.23 1.28 6.61
CA VAL A 9 5.30 0.06 5.78
C VAL A 9 6.30 -0.97 6.32
N THR A 10 7.27 -0.56 7.15
CA THR A 10 8.24 -1.47 7.77
C THR A 10 7.64 -2.35 8.87
N GLY A 11 6.52 -1.93 9.46
CA GLY A 11 5.76 -2.72 10.43
C GLY A 11 4.99 -3.88 9.78
N TYR A 12 4.58 -4.87 10.58
CA TYR A 12 3.81 -6.02 10.07
C TYR A 12 2.53 -5.59 9.32
N ALA A 13 1.71 -4.77 9.96
CA ALA A 13 0.46 -4.30 9.36
C ALA A 13 0.69 -3.52 8.06
N GLY A 14 1.74 -2.68 8.02
CA GLY A 14 2.11 -1.91 6.85
C GLY A 14 2.54 -2.80 5.67
N ARG A 15 3.35 -3.84 5.92
CA ARG A 15 3.74 -4.81 4.89
C ARG A 15 2.57 -5.60 4.34
N GLU A 16 1.67 -6.06 5.22
CA GLU A 16 0.49 -6.80 4.76
C GLU A 16 -0.47 -5.92 3.97
N LEU A 17 -0.65 -4.66 4.38
CA LEU A 17 -1.43 -3.70 3.61
C LEU A 17 -0.82 -3.47 2.23
N ALA A 18 0.51 -3.30 2.14
CA ALA A 18 1.20 -3.18 0.86
C ALA A 18 1.01 -4.44 -0.01
N ARG A 19 1.14 -5.64 0.57
CA ARG A 19 0.93 -6.91 -0.15
C ARG A 19 -0.47 -7.05 -0.73
N ILE A 20 -1.50 -6.64 0.02
CA ILE A 20 -2.89 -6.72 -0.43
C ILE A 20 -3.17 -5.70 -1.54
N LEU A 21 -2.64 -4.49 -1.42
CA LEU A 21 -2.92 -3.39 -2.36
C LEU A 21 -2.04 -3.43 -3.61
N LEU A 22 -0.89 -4.13 -3.57
CA LEU A 22 0.01 -4.25 -4.71
C LEU A 22 -0.65 -5.04 -5.84
N GLY A 23 -0.91 -4.37 -6.96
CA GLY A 23 -1.58 -4.96 -8.12
C GLY A 23 -3.12 -4.94 -8.05
N HIS A 24 -3.70 -4.24 -7.07
CA HIS A 24 -5.15 -4.08 -6.99
C HIS A 24 -5.68 -3.22 -8.16
N PRO A 25 -6.75 -3.63 -8.88
CA PRO A 25 -7.18 -3.00 -10.13
C PRO A 25 -7.63 -1.54 -9.97
N GLU A 26 -8.02 -1.16 -8.76
CA GLU A 26 -8.55 0.18 -8.48
C GLU A 26 -7.60 1.08 -7.68
N VAL A 27 -6.44 0.57 -7.25
CA VAL A 27 -5.52 1.28 -6.36
C VAL A 27 -4.13 1.41 -7.00
N GLU A 28 -3.62 2.63 -6.99
CA GLU A 28 -2.22 2.92 -7.27
C GLU A 28 -1.51 3.25 -5.96
N LEU A 29 -0.46 2.48 -5.63
CA LEU A 29 0.41 2.78 -4.50
C LEU A 29 1.41 3.88 -4.90
N ALA A 30 1.11 5.12 -4.49
CA ALA A 30 1.91 6.29 -4.85
C ALA A 30 3.18 6.42 -4.01
N ALA A 31 3.16 5.95 -2.76
CA ALA A 31 4.32 5.88 -1.88
C ALA A 31 4.11 4.87 -0.75
N ALA A 32 5.20 4.31 -0.24
CA ALA A 32 5.22 3.52 0.98
C ALA A 32 6.46 3.91 1.80
N ARG A 33 6.27 4.33 3.05
CA ARG A 33 7.32 4.83 3.94
C ARG A 33 7.28 4.15 5.30
#